data_AF-A0A317UF43-F1
#
_entry.id   AF-A0A317UF43-F1
#
_cell.length_a   1.000
_cell.length_b   1.000
_cell.length_c   1.000
_cell.angle_alpha   90.00
_cell.angle_beta   90.00
_cell.angle_gamma   90.00
#
_symmetry.space_group_name_H-M   'P 1'
#
loop_
_entity.id
_entity.type
_entity.pdbx_description
1 polymer ?
#
loop_
_entity_poly.entity_id
_entity_poly.type
_entity_poly.pdbx_seq_one_letter_code
_entity_poly.pdbx_strand_id
1 'polypeptide(L)'
;MDIGAYARIDDLSNILASAGVDIPRLRGLRLMATEEKISEEEIKEMTASADVDAVEDLVRSCPPWSVGSDCHSYCWRTDKNLRRFLVYTKDESGYDRPTAVRWEEIHGKRRKKIKLLAKTQIKRIRKSMDTFNKYAGRKDVLYVHARIGGNNWVFFDGQKVAEHPAFIERVDDWFDSTYCDIYLKVDESIVEQYLKEEKEREKEAEKESPALSEAAAADES
;
A
#
# COMPACT_ATOMS: atom_id res chain seq x y z
N MET A 1 5.89 -0.67 -2.57
CA MET A 1 6.03 0.52 -3.43
C MET A 1 4.77 0.62 -4.26
N ASP A 2 4.01 1.68 -4.04
CA ASP A 2 2.75 1.92 -4.75
C ASP A 2 3.03 2.58 -6.12
N ILE A 3 2.98 1.78 -7.18
CA ILE A 3 3.30 2.21 -8.54
C ILE A 3 2.25 3.22 -9.05
N GLY A 4 0.98 3.05 -8.65
CA GLY A 4 -0.10 3.96 -9.04
C GLY A 4 0.10 5.36 -8.43
N ALA A 5 0.44 5.41 -7.14
CA ALA A 5 0.75 6.68 -6.49
C ALA A 5 2.05 7.31 -7.03
N TYR A 6 3.05 6.51 -7.40
CA TYR A 6 4.31 6.99 -7.97
C TYR A 6 4.08 7.71 -9.31
N ALA A 7 3.19 7.20 -10.15
CA ALA A 7 2.90 7.77 -11.47
C ALA A 7 2.27 9.17 -11.40
N ARG A 8 1.52 9.48 -10.34
CA ARG A 8 0.80 10.77 -10.18
C ARG A 8 1.61 11.84 -9.45
N ILE A 9 2.90 11.62 -9.19
CA ILE A 9 3.74 12.59 -8.46
C ILE A 9 3.81 13.91 -9.23
N ASP A 10 4.08 13.86 -10.54
CA ASP A 10 4.28 15.06 -11.35
C ASP A 10 2.98 15.88 -11.43
N ASP A 11 1.84 15.22 -11.62
CA ASP A 11 0.53 15.87 -11.75
C ASP A 11 0.05 16.52 -10.45
N LEU A 12 0.27 15.86 -9.31
CA LEU A 12 -0.22 16.29 -8.00
C LEU A 12 0.79 17.14 -7.21
N SER A 13 2.00 17.33 -7.75
CA SER A 13 3.08 18.11 -7.12
C SER A 13 2.66 19.54 -6.80
N ASN A 14 1.88 20.18 -7.68
CA ASN A 14 1.36 21.54 -7.48
C ASN A 14 0.38 21.62 -6.30
N ILE A 15 -0.43 20.58 -6.10
CA ILE A 15 -1.38 20.50 -4.99
C ILE A 15 -0.63 20.26 -3.67
N LEU A 16 0.44 19.45 -3.69
CA LEU A 16 1.30 19.31 -2.52
C LEU A 16 2.01 20.63 -2.18
N ALA A 17 2.53 21.33 -3.19
CA ALA A 17 3.21 22.61 -3.00
C ALA A 17 2.28 23.69 -2.41
N SER A 18 0.99 23.69 -2.80
CA SER A 18 0.01 24.63 -2.23
C SER A 18 -0.27 24.37 -0.75
N ALA A 19 -0.13 23.13 -0.27
CA ALA A 19 -0.21 22.80 1.14
C ALA A 19 0.98 23.32 1.96
N GLY A 20 2.08 23.71 1.31
CA GLY A 20 3.26 24.28 1.96
C GLY A 20 4.10 23.28 2.76
N VAL A 21 3.89 21.98 2.55
CA VAL A 21 4.59 20.90 3.28
C VAL A 21 5.71 20.33 2.42
N ASP A 22 6.94 20.35 2.93
CA ASP A 22 8.04 19.59 2.35
C ASP A 22 8.05 18.16 2.94
N ILE A 23 7.90 17.16 2.08
CA ILE A 23 7.84 15.75 2.48
C ILE A 23 9.12 15.04 2.04
N PRO A 24 9.97 14.60 2.98
CA PRO A 24 11.20 13.92 2.65
C PRO A 24 10.93 12.55 2.03
N ARG A 25 11.72 12.21 1.00
CA ARG A 25 11.68 10.90 0.31
C ARG A 25 10.26 10.53 -0.16
N LEU A 26 9.59 11.48 -0.79
CA LEU A 26 8.32 11.27 -1.48
C LEU A 26 8.42 10.10 -2.47
N ARG A 27 7.39 9.25 -2.48
CA ARG A 27 7.29 8.06 -3.33
C ARG A 27 5.96 7.91 -4.04
N GLY A 28 4.96 8.71 -3.69
CA GLY A 28 3.71 8.72 -4.42
C GLY A 28 2.73 9.74 -3.87
N LEU A 29 1.81 10.17 -4.72
CA LEU A 29 0.70 11.05 -4.39
C LEU A 29 -0.60 10.43 -4.91
N ARG A 30 -1.68 10.57 -4.15
CA ARG A 30 -3.03 10.26 -4.63
C ARG A 30 -4.00 11.32 -4.14
N LEU A 31 -4.95 11.66 -4.99
CA LEU A 31 -6.05 12.55 -4.61
C LEU A 31 -7.19 11.70 -4.06
N MET A 32 -7.56 11.87 -2.78
CA MET A 32 -8.59 11.01 -2.20
C MET A 32 -9.97 11.19 -2.85
N ALA A 33 -10.23 12.32 -3.51
CA ALA A 33 -11.47 12.56 -4.24
C ALA A 33 -11.69 11.64 -5.46
N THR A 34 -10.62 11.09 -6.06
CA THR A 34 -10.74 10.10 -7.15
C THR A 34 -10.74 8.67 -6.65
N GLU A 35 -10.40 8.44 -5.39
CA GLU A 35 -10.27 7.10 -4.84
C GLU A 35 -11.61 6.59 -4.28
N GLU A 36 -11.88 5.32 -4.54
CA GLU A 36 -13.03 4.62 -4.00
C GLU A 36 -12.70 3.93 -2.68
N LYS A 37 -13.74 3.62 -1.91
CA LYS A 37 -13.57 2.87 -0.66
C LYS A 37 -13.29 1.41 -0.98
N ILE A 38 -12.29 0.88 -0.30
CA ILE A 38 -11.97 -0.54 -0.31
C ILE A 38 -13.07 -1.28 0.44
N SER A 39 -13.60 -2.34 -0.17
CA SER A 39 -14.68 -3.14 0.39
C SER A 39 -14.21 -3.99 1.57
N GLU A 40 -15.15 -4.36 2.45
CA GLU A 40 -14.86 -5.29 3.56
C GLU A 40 -14.46 -6.68 3.05
N GLU A 41 -14.87 -7.05 1.83
CA GLU A 41 -14.49 -8.31 1.19
C GLU A 41 -13.02 -8.31 0.79
N GLU A 42 -12.54 -7.25 0.15
CA GLU A 42 -11.11 -7.08 -0.16
C GLU A 42 -10.26 -7.04 1.10
N ILE A 43 -10.72 -6.38 2.18
CA ILE A 43 -10.02 -6.38 3.47
C ILE A 43 -9.93 -7.80 4.04
N LYS A 44 -10.98 -8.61 3.90
CA LYS A 44 -10.95 -10.02 4.31
C LYS A 44 -9.96 -10.82 3.46
N GLU A 45 -9.92 -10.61 2.15
CA GLU A 45 -8.96 -11.28 1.27
C GLU A 45 -7.52 -10.91 1.62
N MET A 46 -7.21 -9.64 1.84
CA MET A 46 -5.88 -9.18 2.28
C MET A 46 -5.46 -9.76 3.63
N THR A 47 -6.43 -10.07 4.51
CA THR A 47 -6.14 -10.65 5.83
C THR A 47 -6.17 -12.18 5.85
N ALA A 48 -6.60 -12.84 4.77
CA ALA A 48 -6.77 -14.29 4.71
C ALA A 48 -5.44 -15.04 4.80
N SER A 49 -4.36 -14.48 4.24
CA SER A 49 -3.02 -15.08 4.27
C SER A 49 -2.22 -14.76 5.53
N ALA A 50 -2.75 -13.97 6.48
CA ALA A 50 -1.97 -13.48 7.62
C ALA A 50 -1.36 -14.58 8.48
N ASP A 51 -2.03 -15.74 8.61
CA ASP A 51 -1.47 -16.90 9.32
C ASP A 51 -0.29 -17.54 8.56
N VAL A 52 -0.35 -17.58 7.22
CA VAL A 52 0.73 -18.08 6.36
C VAL A 52 1.93 -17.15 6.43
N ASP A 53 1.69 -15.84 6.26
CA ASP A 53 2.72 -14.81 6.31
C ASP A 53 3.43 -14.80 7.68
N ALA A 54 2.66 -14.93 8.76
CA ALA A 54 3.21 -15.05 10.11
C ALA A 54 4.08 -16.30 10.31
N VAL A 55 3.77 -17.43 9.66
CA VAL A 55 4.62 -18.63 9.69
C VAL A 55 5.90 -18.41 8.89
N GLU A 56 5.81 -17.77 7.71
CA GLU A 56 6.98 -17.43 6.90
C GLU A 56 7.97 -16.56 7.68
N ASP A 57 7.48 -15.46 8.24
CA ASP A 57 8.27 -14.53 9.05
C ASP A 57 8.95 -15.24 10.22
N LEU A 58 8.18 -16.02 11.00
CA LEU A 58 8.71 -16.69 12.17
C LEU A 58 9.72 -17.78 11.82
N VAL A 59 9.54 -18.53 10.75
CA VAL A 59 10.49 -19.58 10.35
C VAL A 59 11.77 -18.98 9.77
N ARG A 60 11.65 -17.87 9.02
CA ARG A 60 12.80 -17.17 8.41
C ARG A 60 13.52 -16.24 9.37
N SER A 61 12.91 -15.85 10.48
CA SER A 61 13.53 -15.00 11.50
C SER A 61 14.87 -15.54 12.02
N CYS A 62 15.75 -14.64 12.45
CA CYS A 62 17.07 -14.93 13.00
C CYS A 62 17.21 -14.28 14.39
N PRO A 63 17.10 -15.05 15.50
CA PRO A 63 16.95 -16.50 15.57
C PRO A 63 15.53 -16.99 15.18
N PRO A 64 15.37 -18.24 14.71
CA PRO A 64 14.07 -18.76 14.31
C PRO A 64 13.02 -18.70 15.42
N TRP A 65 11.78 -18.44 15.03
CA TRP A 65 10.63 -18.21 15.90
C TRP A 65 10.75 -16.95 16.77
N SER A 66 11.60 -16.00 16.41
CA SER A 66 11.67 -14.69 17.08
C SER A 66 10.55 -13.79 16.55
N VAL A 67 9.82 -13.16 17.47
CA VAL A 67 8.77 -12.19 17.11
C VAL A 67 9.44 -10.83 16.98
N GLY A 68 9.26 -10.16 15.83
CA GLY A 68 9.88 -8.85 15.58
C GLY A 68 11.38 -8.94 15.31
N SER A 69 11.81 -9.97 14.56
CA SER A 69 13.19 -10.09 14.11
C SER A 69 13.49 -9.10 13.00
N ASP A 70 14.55 -8.32 13.13
CA ASP A 70 15.00 -7.39 12.08
C ASP A 70 15.79 -8.09 10.97
N CYS A 71 16.11 -9.38 11.15
CA CYS A 71 16.81 -10.18 10.15
C CYS A 71 16.03 -11.46 9.79
N HIS A 72 16.02 -11.74 8.49
CA HIS A 72 15.41 -12.92 7.89
C HIS A 72 16.45 -13.65 7.03
N SER A 73 16.49 -14.97 7.12
CA SER A 73 17.36 -15.82 6.31
C SER A 73 16.55 -16.48 5.20
N TYR A 74 16.89 -16.19 3.95
CA TYR A 74 16.34 -16.85 2.76
C TYR A 74 17.34 -17.89 2.26
N CYS A 75 17.24 -19.11 2.76
CA CYS A 75 18.12 -20.20 2.36
C CYS A 75 17.39 -21.54 2.26
N TRP A 76 18.02 -22.53 1.61
CA TRP A 76 17.46 -23.87 1.42
C TRP A 76 16.97 -24.51 2.74
N ARG A 77 17.62 -24.20 3.87
CA ARG A 77 17.28 -24.73 5.19
C ARG A 77 15.96 -24.13 5.70
N THR A 78 15.77 -22.81 5.57
CA THR A 78 14.50 -22.18 5.97
C THR A 78 13.37 -22.60 5.04
N ASP A 79 13.63 -22.73 3.74
CA ASP A 79 12.62 -23.17 2.77
C ASP A 79 12.18 -24.62 3.02
N LYS A 80 13.12 -25.52 3.33
CA LYS A 80 12.80 -26.89 3.72
C LYS A 80 11.95 -26.93 4.99
N ASN A 81 12.21 -26.04 5.96
CA ASN A 81 11.40 -25.93 7.17
C ASN A 81 10.01 -25.36 6.89
N LEU A 82 9.87 -24.40 5.96
CA LEU A 82 8.57 -23.87 5.57
C LEU A 82 7.67 -24.94 4.98
N ARG A 83 8.21 -25.81 4.11
CA ARG A 83 7.48 -26.96 3.54
C ARG A 83 6.94 -27.93 4.59
N ARG A 84 7.50 -27.95 5.80
CA ARG A 84 6.97 -28.73 6.91
C ARG A 84 5.72 -28.10 7.53
N PHE A 85 5.65 -26.76 7.57
CA PHE A 85 4.60 -26.03 8.27
C PHE A 85 3.52 -25.46 7.34
N LEU A 86 3.80 -25.35 6.05
CA LEU A 86 2.91 -24.77 5.05
C LEU A 86 2.48 -25.80 4.01
N VAL A 87 1.30 -25.58 3.44
CA VAL A 87 0.78 -26.29 2.28
C VAL A 87 1.03 -25.40 1.07
N TYR A 88 1.68 -25.95 0.06
CA TYR A 88 1.93 -25.29 -1.21
C TYR A 88 0.98 -25.84 -2.26
N THR A 89 0.35 -24.94 -3.00
CA THR A 89 -0.47 -25.25 -4.17
C THR A 89 0.12 -24.53 -5.37
N LYS A 90 -0.04 -25.11 -6.56
CA LYS A 90 0.41 -24.45 -7.78
C LYS A 90 -0.61 -23.41 -8.20
N ASP A 91 -0.13 -22.20 -8.45
CA ASP A 91 -0.93 -21.15 -9.08
C ASP A 91 -1.14 -21.45 -10.57
N GLU A 92 -1.98 -20.66 -11.25
CA GLU A 92 -2.26 -20.79 -12.69
C GLU A 92 -0.99 -20.72 -13.56
N SER A 93 0.02 -20.01 -13.08
CA SER A 93 1.36 -19.88 -13.69
C SER A 93 2.31 -21.05 -13.37
N GLY A 94 1.86 -22.03 -12.59
CA GLY A 94 2.60 -23.25 -12.24
C GLY A 94 3.58 -23.11 -11.07
N TYR A 95 3.64 -21.94 -10.42
CA TYR A 95 4.52 -21.69 -9.26
C TYR A 95 3.89 -22.17 -7.95
N ASP A 96 4.70 -22.75 -7.08
CA ASP A 96 4.28 -23.18 -5.74
C ASP A 96 4.06 -21.97 -4.83
N ARG A 97 2.82 -21.71 -4.43
CA ARG A 97 2.44 -20.66 -3.48
C ARG A 97 1.92 -21.26 -2.18
N PRO A 98 2.34 -20.76 -1.01
CA PRO A 98 1.83 -21.22 0.26
C PRO A 98 0.39 -20.71 0.46
N THR A 99 -0.55 -21.62 0.69
CA THR A 99 -1.98 -21.29 0.81
C THR A 99 -2.57 -21.60 2.18
N ALA A 100 -2.00 -22.54 2.91
CA ALA A 100 -2.51 -22.91 4.23
C ALA A 100 -1.41 -23.31 5.20
N VAL A 101 -1.73 -23.21 6.49
CA VAL A 101 -0.85 -23.64 7.59
C VAL A 101 -1.21 -25.06 8.03
N ARG A 102 -0.21 -25.94 8.12
CA ARG A 102 -0.33 -27.28 8.71
C ARG A 102 -0.33 -27.18 10.23
N TRP A 103 -1.48 -26.85 10.81
CA TRP A 103 -1.62 -26.68 12.26
C TRP A 103 -1.29 -27.95 13.07
N GLU A 104 -1.37 -29.12 12.45
CA GLU A 104 -0.97 -30.40 13.05
C GLU A 104 0.52 -30.49 13.38
N GLU A 105 1.38 -29.73 12.69
CA GLU A 105 2.83 -29.72 12.93
C GLU A 105 3.25 -28.61 13.92
N ILE A 106 2.31 -27.75 14.34
CA ILE A 106 2.59 -26.53 15.08
C ILE A 106 1.88 -26.55 16.43
N HIS A 107 2.68 -26.67 17.49
CA HIS A 107 2.15 -26.80 18.86
C HIS A 107 2.74 -25.79 19.86
N GLY A 108 2.06 -25.70 21.01
CA GLY A 108 2.54 -24.99 22.18
C GLY A 108 2.88 -23.52 21.93
N LYS A 109 4.11 -23.12 22.32
CA LYS A 109 4.58 -21.73 22.24
C LYS A 109 4.63 -21.20 20.80
N ARG A 110 4.94 -22.05 19.81
CA ARG A 110 5.01 -21.66 18.39
C ARG A 110 3.65 -21.24 17.86
N ARG A 111 2.62 -22.04 18.15
CA ARG A 111 1.23 -21.74 17.77
C ARG A 111 0.75 -20.42 18.36
N LYS A 112 1.10 -20.15 19.62
CA LYS A 112 0.77 -18.87 20.28
C LYS A 112 1.44 -17.68 19.60
N LYS A 113 2.73 -17.81 19.21
CA LYS A 113 3.46 -16.75 18.50
C LYS A 113 2.86 -16.44 17.14
N ILE A 114 2.52 -17.46 16.34
CA ILE A 114 1.89 -17.27 15.02
C ILE A 114 0.58 -16.51 15.16
N LYS A 115 -0.33 -16.98 16.03
CA LYS A 115 -1.63 -16.33 16.24
C LYS A 115 -1.48 -14.87 16.71
N LEU A 116 -0.48 -14.59 17.55
CA LEU A 116 -0.21 -13.23 18.00
C LEU A 116 0.28 -12.33 16.85
N LEU A 117 1.20 -12.83 16.04
CA LEU A 117 1.76 -12.10 14.90
C LEU A 117 0.70 -11.87 13.82
N ALA A 118 -0.04 -12.91 13.43
CA ALA A 118 -1.15 -12.82 12.49
C ALA A 118 -2.21 -11.81 12.97
N LYS A 119 -2.62 -11.88 14.25
CA LYS A 119 -3.54 -10.88 14.83
C LYS A 119 -2.98 -9.45 14.75
N THR A 120 -1.68 -9.28 14.89
CA THR A 120 -1.02 -7.97 14.81
C THR A 120 -0.98 -7.46 13.37
N GLN A 121 -0.65 -8.32 12.41
CA GLN A 121 -0.69 -8.00 10.98
C GLN A 121 -2.11 -7.64 10.52
N ILE A 122 -3.12 -8.43 10.89
CA ILE A 122 -4.53 -8.15 10.60
C ILE A 122 -4.94 -6.77 11.13
N LYS A 123 -4.53 -6.44 12.37
CA LYS A 123 -4.82 -5.13 12.95
C LYS A 123 -4.13 -3.99 12.19
N ARG A 124 -2.91 -4.19 11.70
CA ARG A 124 -2.18 -3.17 10.92
C ARG A 124 -2.82 -2.96 9.55
N ILE A 125 -3.14 -4.03 8.84
CA ILE A 125 -3.86 -4.00 7.57
C ILE A 125 -5.17 -3.24 7.74
N ARG A 126 -6.01 -3.65 8.71
CA ARG A 126 -7.27 -2.98 9.00
C ARG A 126 -7.08 -1.50 9.33
N LYS A 127 -6.12 -1.15 10.18
CA LYS A 127 -5.86 0.26 10.50
C LYS A 127 -5.52 1.08 9.24
N SER A 128 -4.67 0.54 8.36
CA SER A 128 -4.32 1.20 7.09
C SER A 128 -5.54 1.35 6.19
N MET A 129 -6.32 0.29 5.98
CA MET A 129 -7.49 0.31 5.11
C MET A 129 -8.63 1.18 5.67
N ASP A 130 -8.89 1.12 6.99
CA ASP A 130 -9.89 1.94 7.67
C ASP A 130 -9.55 3.43 7.56
N THR A 131 -8.26 3.77 7.67
CA THR A 131 -7.80 5.16 7.52
C THR A 131 -7.93 5.62 6.07
N PHE A 132 -7.58 4.77 5.10
CA PHE A 132 -7.80 5.07 3.69
C PHE A 132 -9.30 5.31 3.40
N ASN A 133 -10.17 4.39 3.84
CA ASN A 133 -11.62 4.48 3.65
C ASN A 133 -12.28 5.68 4.35
N LYS A 134 -11.71 6.15 5.47
CA LYS A 134 -12.14 7.36 6.16
C LYS A 134 -11.97 8.62 5.30
N TYR A 135 -10.95 8.64 4.43
CA TYR A 135 -10.64 9.79 3.60
C TYR A 135 -11.03 9.63 2.12
N ALA A 136 -11.28 8.40 1.65
CA ALA A 136 -11.72 8.14 0.29
C ALA A 136 -13.00 8.92 -0.08
N GLY A 137 -12.97 9.56 -1.25
CA GLY A 137 -13.98 10.47 -1.76
C GLY A 137 -13.91 11.91 -1.26
N ARG A 138 -13.00 12.26 -0.33
CA ARG A 138 -12.86 13.64 0.15
C ARG A 138 -12.03 14.51 -0.79
N LYS A 139 -12.54 15.71 -1.08
CA LYS A 139 -11.87 16.71 -1.93
C LYS A 139 -10.80 17.52 -1.19
N ASP A 140 -10.87 17.57 0.13
CA ASP A 140 -9.95 18.36 0.95
C ASP A 140 -8.77 17.54 1.49
N VAL A 141 -8.56 16.32 1.00
CA VAL A 141 -7.51 15.43 1.48
C VAL A 141 -6.62 14.93 0.34
N LEU A 142 -5.32 15.13 0.51
CA LEU A 142 -4.26 14.54 -0.32
C LEU A 142 -3.61 13.39 0.44
N TYR A 143 -3.48 12.25 -0.22
CA TYR A 143 -2.73 11.11 0.26
C TYR A 143 -1.30 11.18 -0.26
N VAL A 144 -0.35 10.97 0.65
CA VAL A 144 1.06 10.99 0.35
C VAL A 144 1.73 9.70 0.84
N HIS A 145 2.37 9.00 -0.08
CA HIS A 145 3.19 7.83 0.23
C HIS A 145 4.67 8.24 0.26
N ALA A 146 5.33 8.03 1.41
CA ALA A 146 6.71 8.46 1.62
C ALA A 146 7.55 7.39 2.32
N ARG A 147 8.85 7.32 2.01
CA ARG A 147 9.77 6.35 2.64
C ARG A 147 10.38 6.88 3.93
N ILE A 148 9.52 7.31 4.84
CA ILE A 148 9.86 7.84 6.16
C ILE A 148 9.10 7.14 7.29
N GLY A 149 8.62 5.92 7.07
CA GLY A 149 7.91 5.12 8.06
C GLY A 149 8.82 4.56 9.16
N GLY A 150 8.21 4.16 10.28
CA GLY A 150 8.90 3.51 11.39
C GLY A 150 10.01 4.41 11.98
N ASN A 151 11.22 3.86 12.16
CA ASN A 151 12.36 4.62 12.69
C ASN A 151 12.80 5.77 11.77
N ASN A 152 12.55 5.66 10.46
CA ASN A 152 12.91 6.70 9.49
C ASN A 152 12.16 8.02 9.78
N TRP A 153 11.01 7.95 10.44
CA TRP A 153 10.24 9.13 10.82
C TRP A 153 11.07 10.10 11.66
N VAL A 154 11.87 9.57 12.60
CA VAL A 154 12.74 10.39 13.45
C VAL A 154 13.97 10.85 12.68
N PHE A 155 14.56 9.97 11.86
CA PHE A 155 15.78 10.30 11.11
C PHE A 155 15.59 11.34 10.01
N PHE A 156 14.40 11.41 9.40
CA PHE A 156 14.08 12.36 8.32
C PHE A 156 13.15 13.48 8.79
N ASP A 157 13.23 13.89 10.06
CA ASP A 157 12.47 15.03 10.59
C ASP A 157 10.94 14.96 10.38
N GLY A 158 10.35 13.76 10.35
CA GLY A 158 8.91 13.59 10.18
C GLY A 158 8.08 14.33 11.23
N GLN A 159 8.65 14.61 12.40
CA GLN A 159 8.01 15.44 13.42
C GLN A 159 7.66 16.85 12.92
N LYS A 160 8.48 17.45 12.05
CA LYS A 160 8.17 18.74 11.40
C LYS A 160 6.96 18.62 10.48
N VAL A 161 6.80 17.48 9.80
CA VAL A 161 5.61 17.20 8.98
C VAL A 161 4.37 17.10 9.86
N ALA A 162 4.45 16.43 11.02
CA ALA A 162 3.32 16.31 11.94
C ALA A 162 2.93 17.62 12.65
N GLU A 163 3.88 18.54 12.85
CA GLU A 163 3.62 19.87 13.43
C GLU A 163 2.97 20.83 12.42
N HIS A 164 2.98 20.49 11.14
CA HIS A 164 2.41 21.34 10.10
C HIS A 164 0.87 21.39 10.20
N PRO A 165 0.21 22.56 10.06
CA PRO A 165 -1.25 22.69 10.19
C PRO A 165 -2.04 21.90 9.14
N ALA A 166 -1.43 21.60 8.00
CA ALA A 166 -2.02 20.75 6.97
C ALA A 166 -1.99 19.25 7.33
N PHE A 167 -1.22 18.82 8.33
CA PHE A 167 -1.13 17.43 8.69
C PHE A 167 -2.42 16.94 9.38
N ILE A 168 -2.94 15.79 8.93
CA ILE A 168 -4.12 15.18 9.51
C ILE A 168 -3.73 13.93 10.31
N GLU A 169 -3.18 12.93 9.62
CA GLU A 169 -2.89 11.62 10.23
C GLU A 169 -1.78 10.92 9.46
N ARG A 170 -1.05 10.03 10.15
CA ARG A 170 -0.04 9.14 9.58
C ARG A 170 -0.37 7.68 9.90
N VAL A 171 -0.17 6.81 8.93
CA VAL A 171 -0.20 5.36 9.13
C VAL A 171 1.03 4.75 8.48
N ASP A 172 1.77 3.93 9.23
CA ASP A 172 2.89 3.18 8.65
C ASP A 172 2.35 2.08 7.73
N ASP A 173 3.02 1.86 6.61
CA ASP A 173 2.63 0.84 5.63
C ASP A 173 2.70 -0.54 6.29
N TRP A 174 1.66 -1.35 6.07
CA TRP A 174 1.51 -2.63 6.74
C TRP A 174 2.47 -3.69 6.19
N PHE A 175 2.88 -3.56 4.92
CA PHE A 175 3.77 -4.48 4.21
C PHE A 175 5.24 -4.10 4.40
N ASP A 176 5.59 -2.82 4.26
CA ASP A 176 6.94 -2.31 4.48
C ASP A 176 6.91 -1.08 5.39
N SER A 177 7.16 -1.31 6.69
CA SER A 177 7.19 -0.25 7.71
C SER A 177 8.22 0.86 7.49
N THR A 178 9.13 0.75 6.52
CA THR A 178 10.01 1.86 6.12
C THR A 178 9.28 2.92 5.30
N TYR A 179 8.08 2.60 4.81
CA TYR A 179 7.13 3.50 4.18
C TYR A 179 6.00 3.86 5.14
N CYS A 180 5.41 5.02 4.90
CA CYS A 180 4.21 5.45 5.58
C CYS A 180 3.34 6.28 4.64
N ASP A 181 2.06 6.26 4.97
CA ASP A 181 1.00 7.02 4.35
C ASP A 181 0.68 8.22 5.23
N ILE A 182 0.70 9.39 4.64
CA ILE A 182 0.47 10.68 5.28
C ILE A 182 -0.73 11.31 4.61
N TYR A 183 -1.70 11.72 5.42
CA TYR A 183 -2.89 12.42 4.95
C TYR A 183 -2.75 13.90 5.26
N LEU A 184 -2.80 14.72 4.22
CA LEU A 184 -2.72 16.17 4.31
C LEU A 184 -4.03 16.82 3.93
N LYS A 185 -4.35 17.92 4.61
CA LYS A 185 -5.43 18.82 4.25
C LYS A 185 -4.96 19.72 3.11
N VAL A 186 -5.79 19.84 2.08
CA VAL A 186 -5.53 20.68 0.90
C VAL A 186 -6.70 21.63 0.64
N ASP A 187 -6.43 22.68 -0.13
CA ASP A 187 -7.47 23.63 -0.53
C ASP A 187 -8.41 22.98 -1.56
N GLU A 188 -9.69 22.88 -1.20
CA GLU A 188 -10.72 22.31 -2.05
C GLU A 188 -10.82 23.03 -3.41
N SER A 189 -10.59 24.34 -3.44
CA SER A 189 -10.71 25.13 -4.68
C SER A 189 -9.68 24.72 -5.74
N ILE A 190 -8.44 24.45 -5.32
CA ILE A 190 -7.35 23.99 -6.19
C ILE A 190 -7.66 22.57 -6.69
N VAL A 191 -8.16 21.72 -5.81
CA VAL A 191 -8.56 20.35 -6.17
C VAL A 191 -9.72 20.35 -7.16
N GLU A 192 -10.71 21.23 -6.99
CA GLU A 192 -11.82 21.35 -7.92
C GLU A 192 -11.40 21.88 -9.30
N GLN A 193 -10.42 22.78 -9.35
CA GLN A 193 -9.82 23.21 -10.62
C GLN A 193 -9.12 22.04 -11.31
N TYR A 194 -8.26 21.31 -10.59
CA TYR A 194 -7.57 20.14 -11.11
C TYR A 194 -8.54 19.07 -11.65
N LEU A 195 -9.61 18.76 -10.92
CA LEU A 195 -10.61 17.79 -11.34
C LEU A 195 -11.41 18.22 -12.58
N LYS A 196 -11.58 19.53 -12.80
CA LYS A 196 -12.20 20.05 -14.03
C LYS A 196 -11.25 19.88 -15.21
N GLU A 197 -9.98 20.25 -15.03
CA GLU A 197 -8.94 20.11 -16.06
C GLU A 197 -8.68 18.64 -16.44
N GLU A 198 -8.72 17.70 -15.50
CA GLU A 198 -8.64 16.26 -15.83
C GLU A 198 -9.84 15.81 -16.67
N LYS A 199 -11.06 16.18 -16.27
CA LYS A 199 -12.28 15.82 -17.03
C LYS A 199 -12.32 16.44 -18.43
N GLU A 200 -11.74 17.61 -18.61
CA GLU A 200 -11.62 18.24 -19.93
C GLU A 200 -10.60 17.50 -20.79
N ARG A 201 -9.43 17.14 -20.24
CA ARG A 201 -8.42 16.32 -20.93
C ARG A 201 -8.95 14.95 -21.34
N GLU A 202 -9.71 14.27 -20.47
CA GLU A 202 -10.34 12.99 -20.80
C GLU A 202 -11.32 13.12 -21.97
N LYS A 203 -12.15 14.19 -21.97
CA LYS A 203 -13.10 14.45 -23.06
C LYS A 203 -12.41 14.82 -24.38
N GLU A 204 -11.25 15.48 -24.33
CA GLU A 204 -10.46 15.78 -25.52
C GLU A 204 -9.80 14.52 -26.08
N ALA A 205 -9.24 13.67 -25.22
CA ALA A 205 -8.69 12.38 -25.62
C ALA A 205 -9.74 11.43 -26.23
N GLU A 206 -10.97 11.42 -25.69
CA GLU A 206 -12.11 10.69 -26.26
C GLU A 206 -12.62 11.27 -27.59
N LYS A 207 -12.33 12.54 -27.90
CA LYS A 207 -12.68 13.18 -29.17
C LYS A 207 -11.60 13.04 -30.25
N GLU A 208 -10.34 12.81 -29.86
CA GLU A 208 -9.24 12.54 -30.80
C GLU A 208 -9.16 11.07 -31.22
N SER A 209 -9.70 10.15 -30.43
CA SER A 209 -9.71 8.71 -30.72
C SER A 209 -10.60 8.27 -31.91
N PRO A 210 -11.74 8.91 -32.24
CA PRO A 210 -12.48 8.62 -33.48
C PRO A 210 -11.75 9.13 -34.73
N ALA A 211 -10.99 10.23 -34.64
CA ALA A 211 -10.34 10.88 -35.78
C ALA A 211 -9.21 10.03 -36.40
N LEU A 212 -8.60 9.12 -35.64
CA LEU A 212 -7.62 8.16 -36.15
C LEU A 212 -8.26 6.98 -36.90
N SER A 213 -9.57 6.73 -36.73
CA SER A 213 -10.27 5.65 -37.44
C SER A 213 -10.83 6.08 -38.80
N GLU A 214 -11.17 7.36 -38.98
CA GLU A 214 -11.62 7.89 -40.28
C GLU A 214 -10.46 8.22 -41.23
N ALA A 215 -9.28 8.59 -40.72
CA ALA A 215 -8.10 8.84 -41.56
C ALA A 215 -7.52 7.55 -42.19
N ALA A 216 -7.74 6.38 -41.59
CA ALA A 216 -7.30 5.09 -42.14
C ALA A 216 -8.24 4.52 -43.21
N ALA A 217 -9.49 5.00 -43.30
CA ALA A 217 -10.47 4.54 -44.28
C ALA A 217 -10.49 5.36 -45.58
N ALA A 218 -9.82 6.52 -45.60
CA ALA A 218 -9.76 7.41 -46.77
C ALA A 218 -8.53 7.19 -47.68
N ASP A 219 -7.61 6.30 -47.31
CA ASP A 219 -6.37 6.01 -48.06
C ASP A 219 -6.41 4.65 -48.80
N GLU A 220 -7.57 3.98 -48.83
CA GLU A 220 -7.82 2.75 -49.61
C GLU A 220 -8.90 2.90 -50.70
N SER A 221 -9.08 4.09 -51.30
CA SER A 221 -10.02 4.32 -52.42
C SER A 221 -9.34 4.80 -53.70
#